data_AF-A0A1S4A8V1-F1
#
_entry.id   AF-A0A1S4A8V1-F1
#
_cell.length_a   1.000
_cell.length_b   1.000
_cell.length_c   1.000
_cell.angle_alpha   90.00
_cell.angle_beta   90.00
_cell.angle_gamma   90.00
#
_symmetry.space_group_name_H-M   'P 1'
#
loop_
_entity.id
_entity.type
_entity.pdbx_description
1 polymer ?
#
loop_
_entity_poly.entity_id
_entity_poly.type
_entity_poly.pdbx_seq_one_letter_code
_entity_poly.pdbx_strand_id
1 'polypeptide(L)'
;MRIAERIDAFRELFPCSKQGGRASLMDEVIDYIKNLQFQIKDLSRSRLGGEPSSIPFLFVEGCGHYILDEQLIEPLEETLRKLLEVNPSMATQLLENKGLFFMPVALAEGMHNHE
;
A
#
# COMPACT_ATOMS: atom_id res chain seq x y z
N MET A 1 11.63 -6.59 -38.36
CA MET A 1 12.38 -5.79 -37.37
C MET A 1 11.36 -5.01 -36.57
N ARG A 2 11.03 -5.47 -35.36
CA ARG A 2 9.99 -4.85 -34.49
C ARG A 2 10.23 -5.25 -33.03
N ILE A 3 10.75 -6.46 -32.82
CA ILE A 3 11.11 -6.98 -31.49
C ILE A 3 12.38 -6.31 -30.96
N ALA A 4 13.44 -6.20 -31.77
CA ALA A 4 14.69 -5.54 -31.34
C ALA A 4 14.45 -4.09 -30.92
N GLU A 5 13.74 -3.31 -31.73
CA GLU A 5 13.38 -1.91 -31.43
C GLU A 5 12.58 -1.78 -30.12
N ARG A 6 11.66 -2.72 -29.86
CA ARG A 6 10.92 -2.75 -28.59
C ARG A 6 11.81 -3.08 -27.40
N ILE A 7 12.79 -3.96 -27.56
CA ILE A 7 13.77 -4.29 -26.51
C ILE A 7 14.66 -3.08 -26.22
N ASP A 8 15.09 -2.36 -27.26
CA ASP A 8 15.87 -1.14 -27.10
C ASP A 8 15.05 -0.03 -26.42
N ALA A 9 13.78 0.16 -26.81
CA ALA A 9 12.87 1.08 -26.15
C ALA A 9 12.64 0.72 -24.66
N PHE A 10 12.54 -0.56 -24.33
CA PHE A 10 12.46 -1.02 -22.94
C PHE A 10 13.70 -0.62 -22.15
N ARG A 11 14.89 -0.74 -22.74
CA ARG A 11 16.16 -0.40 -22.06
C ARG A 11 16.21 1.05 -21.61
N GLU A 12 15.63 1.97 -22.35
CA GLU A 12 15.62 3.40 -22.03
C GLU A 12 14.61 3.76 -20.92
N LEU A 13 13.64 2.89 -20.62
CA LEU A 13 12.60 3.13 -19.61
C LEU A 13 13.00 2.71 -18.20
N PHE A 14 13.98 1.82 -18.07
CA PHE A 14 14.36 1.21 -16.81
C PHE A 14 15.83 1.49 -16.49
N PRO A 15 16.22 1.61 -15.21
CA PRO A 15 17.61 1.76 -14.80
C PRO A 15 18.35 0.41 -14.90
N CYS A 16 18.41 -0.14 -16.11
CA CYS A 16 19.11 -1.38 -16.41
C CYS A 16 20.58 -1.12 -16.72
N SER A 17 21.44 -2.06 -16.33
CA SER A 17 22.84 -2.04 -16.67
C SER A 17 23.03 -2.13 -18.20
N LYS A 18 24.03 -1.43 -18.73
CA LYS A 18 24.39 -1.57 -20.15
C LYS A 18 25.12 -2.91 -20.42
N GLN A 19 25.34 -3.72 -19.40
CA GLN A 19 26.25 -4.85 -19.42
C GLN A 19 25.48 -6.17 -19.41
N GLY A 20 25.46 -6.85 -20.55
CA GLY A 20 24.83 -8.17 -20.68
C GLY A 20 24.00 -8.32 -21.95
N GLY A 21 23.48 -9.53 -22.14
CA GLY A 21 22.64 -9.89 -23.27
C GLY A 21 21.17 -9.52 -23.07
N ARG A 22 20.32 -9.87 -24.04
CA ARG A 22 18.86 -9.62 -23.96
C ARG A 22 18.18 -10.35 -22.80
N ALA A 23 18.69 -11.53 -22.41
CA ALA A 23 18.14 -12.30 -21.30
C ALA A 23 18.38 -11.60 -19.97
N SER A 24 19.62 -11.15 -19.70
CA SER A 24 19.95 -10.42 -18.48
C SER A 24 19.21 -9.09 -18.37
N LEU A 25 18.97 -8.40 -19.50
CA LEU A 25 18.12 -7.20 -19.50
C LEU A 25 16.71 -7.50 -18.98
N MET A 26 16.10 -8.61 -19.40
CA MET A 26 14.77 -8.99 -18.95
C MET A 26 14.75 -9.36 -17.47
N ASP A 27 15.78 -10.07 -16.99
CA ASP A 27 15.93 -10.40 -15.58
C ASP A 27 16.05 -9.13 -14.71
N GLU A 28 16.86 -8.16 -15.13
CA GLU A 28 17.00 -6.87 -14.44
C GLU A 28 15.68 -6.07 -14.41
N VAL A 29 14.92 -6.07 -15.50
CA VAL A 29 13.59 -5.42 -15.54
C VAL A 29 12.62 -6.09 -14.58
N ILE A 30 12.61 -7.42 -14.54
CA ILE A 30 11.76 -8.18 -13.61
C ILE A 30 12.11 -7.84 -12.16
N ASP A 31 13.40 -7.79 -11.83
CA ASP A 31 13.85 -7.47 -10.48
C ASP A 31 13.56 -6.01 -10.10
N TYR A 32 13.67 -5.09 -11.05
CA TYR A 32 13.28 -3.70 -10.83
C TYR A 32 11.77 -3.55 -10.55
N ILE A 33 10.91 -4.26 -11.30
CA ILE A 33 9.46 -4.28 -11.06
C ILE A 33 9.14 -4.86 -9.68
N LYS A 34 9.79 -5.96 -9.28
CA LYS A 34 9.63 -6.54 -7.94
C LYS A 34 10.06 -5.56 -6.84
N ASN A 35 11.12 -4.81 -7.06
CA ASN A 35 11.57 -3.79 -6.10
C ASN A 35 10.56 -2.65 -5.97
N LEU A 36 10.00 -2.15 -7.09
CA LEU A 36 8.92 -1.16 -7.06
C LEU A 36 7.67 -1.68 -6.33
N GLN A 37 7.27 -2.92 -6.62
CA GLN A 37 6.18 -3.58 -5.90
C GLN A 37 6.43 -3.65 -4.39
N PHE A 38 7.65 -3.99 -3.99
CA PHE A 38 8.05 -4.04 -2.60
C PHE A 38 7.98 -2.66 -1.93
N GLN A 39 8.49 -1.61 -2.60
CA GLN A 39 8.42 -0.24 -2.09
C GLN A 39 6.97 0.24 -1.93
N ILE A 40 6.12 -0.01 -2.92
CA ILE A 40 4.70 0.33 -2.84
C ILE A 40 4.04 -0.41 -1.67
N LYS A 41 4.35 -1.70 -1.48
CA LYS A 41 3.84 -2.49 -0.35
C LYS A 41 4.32 -1.97 1.01
N ASP A 42 5.56 -1.50 1.09
CA ASP A 42 6.10 -0.93 2.32
C ASP A 42 5.48 0.43 2.63
N LEU A 43 5.39 1.32 1.63
CA LEU A 43 4.73 2.62 1.74
C LEU A 43 3.23 2.50 2.03
N SER A 44 2.58 1.45 1.51
CA SER A 44 1.17 1.19 1.75
C SER A 44 0.90 0.45 3.05
N ARG A 45 1.92 -0.08 3.76
CA ARG A 45 1.69 -0.53 5.14
C ARG A 45 1.35 0.69 5.98
N SER A 46 0.17 0.66 6.59
CA SER A 46 -0.31 1.77 7.40
C SER A 46 0.66 2.05 8.54
N ARG A 47 0.97 3.33 8.79
CA ARG A 47 1.75 3.80 9.95
C ARG A 47 1.11 3.42 11.30
N LEU A 48 -0.13 2.93 11.29
CA LEU A 48 -0.92 2.49 12.44
C LEU A 48 -0.66 1.04 12.86
N GLY A 49 0.61 0.60 12.79
CA GLY A 49 1.12 -0.60 13.46
C GLY A 49 0.36 -1.91 13.22
N GLY A 50 0.85 -2.75 12.30
CA GLY A 50 0.73 -4.20 12.44
C GLY A 50 0.09 -4.96 11.30
N GLU A 51 -0.85 -4.37 10.56
CA GLU A 51 -1.50 -5.03 9.42
C GLU A 51 -1.21 -4.28 8.11
N PRO A 52 -1.02 -4.99 6.97
CA PRO A 52 -1.00 -4.33 5.67
C PRO A 52 -2.21 -3.40 5.60
N SER A 53 -2.06 -2.17 5.07
CA SER A 53 -3.29 -1.42 4.80
C SER A 53 -4.14 -2.33 3.92
N SER A 54 -5.41 -2.40 4.23
CA SER A 54 -6.40 -3.10 3.43
C SER A 54 -6.61 -2.41 2.07
N ILE A 55 -5.59 -1.72 1.55
CA ILE A 55 -5.48 -1.34 0.15
C ILE A 55 -5.00 -2.59 -0.57
N PRO A 56 -5.91 -3.40 -1.14
CA PRO A 56 -5.54 -4.59 -1.84
C PRO A 56 -5.12 -4.06 -3.21
N PHE A 57 -3.84 -3.73 -3.38
CA PHE A 57 -3.27 -3.60 -4.71
C PHE A 57 -3.32 -5.00 -5.33
N LEU A 58 -4.47 -5.33 -5.91
CA LEU A 58 -4.71 -6.63 -6.54
C LEU A 58 -3.89 -6.67 -7.82
N PHE A 59 -2.87 -7.52 -7.83
CA PHE A 59 -2.27 -7.94 -9.08
C PHE A 59 -3.26 -8.88 -9.77
N VAL A 60 -4.02 -8.36 -10.73
CA VAL A 60 -4.87 -9.17 -11.61
C VAL A 60 -4.00 -9.63 -12.78
N GLU A 61 -3.66 -10.91 -12.78
CA GLU A 61 -2.88 -11.54 -13.85
C GLU A 61 -3.56 -11.28 -15.21
N GLY A 62 -2.82 -10.65 -16.14
CA GLY A 62 -3.32 -10.29 -17.48
C GLY A 62 -3.74 -8.82 -17.68
N CYS A 63 -3.86 -7.99 -16.63
CA CYS A 63 -4.32 -6.59 -16.76
C CYS A 63 -3.22 -5.51 -16.70
N GLY A 64 -1.99 -5.84 -16.33
CA GLY A 64 -0.82 -4.92 -16.40
C GLY A 64 -0.90 -3.65 -15.53
N HIS A 65 -1.98 -3.45 -14.76
CA HIS A 65 -2.19 -2.28 -13.90
C HIS A 65 -2.51 -2.71 -12.48
N TYR A 66 -1.97 -1.98 -11.50
CA TYR A 66 -2.44 -2.02 -10.11
C TYR A 66 -3.74 -1.24 -10.05
N ILE A 67 -4.84 -1.92 -9.74
CA ILE A 67 -6.11 -1.25 -9.48
C ILE A 67 -6.06 -0.82 -8.02
N LEU A 68 -6.00 0.49 -7.78
CA LEU A 68 -6.38 1.06 -6.49
C LEU A 68 -7.90 1.01 -6.45
N ASP A 69 -8.46 -0.02 -5.84
CA ASP A 69 -9.91 -0.06 -5.65
C ASP A 69 -10.30 0.82 -4.47
N GLU A 70 -10.38 2.13 -4.71
CA GLU A 70 -10.95 3.09 -3.76
C GLU A 70 -12.42 2.80 -3.43
N GLN A 71 -13.12 1.97 -4.23
CA GLN A 71 -14.53 1.65 -4.04
C GLN A 71 -14.76 0.53 -3.02
N LEU A 72 -13.71 -0.23 -2.64
CA LEU A 72 -13.75 -1.28 -1.61
C LEU A 72 -13.26 -0.83 -0.22
N ILE A 73 -12.73 0.39 -0.10
CA ILE A 73 -12.23 0.91 1.18
C ILE A 73 -13.28 1.84 1.76
N GLU A 74 -14.16 1.29 2.57
CA GLU A 74 -14.99 2.11 3.44
C GLU A 74 -14.09 2.94 4.37
N PRO A 75 -14.24 4.28 4.43
CA PRO A 75 -13.45 5.11 5.33
C PRO A 75 -13.47 4.58 6.76
N LEU A 76 -12.35 4.70 7.48
CA LEU A 76 -12.23 4.18 8.84
C LEU A 76 -13.35 4.74 9.74
N GLU A 77 -13.71 6.00 9.55
CA GLU A 77 -14.79 6.68 10.27
C GLU A 77 -16.15 6.03 10.02
N GLU A 78 -16.43 5.62 8.78
CA GLU A 78 -17.69 4.98 8.41
C GLU A 78 -17.76 3.55 8.95
N THR A 79 -16.64 2.81 8.84
CA THR A 79 -16.50 1.48 9.44
C THR A 79 -16.67 1.54 10.96
N LEU A 80 -16.03 2.51 11.62
CA LEU A 80 -16.16 2.72 13.06
C LEU A 80 -17.58 3.12 13.45
N ARG A 81 -18.28 3.97 12.68
CA ARG A 81 -19.68 4.31 12.94
C ARG A 81 -20.56 3.07 12.95
N LYS A 82 -20.48 2.25 11.89
CA LYS A 82 -21.24 1.00 11.79
C LYS A 82 -20.92 0.04 12.94
N LEU A 83 -19.64 -0.12 13.28
CA LEU A 83 -19.23 -0.98 14.38
C LEU A 83 -19.69 -0.42 15.73
N LEU A 84 -19.65 0.87 15.97
CA LEU A 84 -20.16 1.48 17.21
C LEU A 84 -21.67 1.28 17.36
N GLU A 85 -22.42 1.31 16.27
CA GLU A 85 -23.87 1.06 16.30
C GLU A 85 -24.22 -0.41 16.54
N VAL A 86 -23.50 -1.34 15.90
CA VAL A 86 -23.82 -2.78 15.94
C VAL A 86 -23.12 -3.50 17.08
N ASN A 87 -21.83 -3.22 17.31
CA ASN A 87 -21.00 -3.85 18.33
C ASN A 87 -19.82 -2.96 18.77
N PRO A 88 -20.02 -2.09 19.77
CA PRO A 88 -18.98 -1.19 20.27
C PRO A 88 -17.68 -1.88 20.68
N SER A 89 -17.74 -3.13 21.17
CA SER A 89 -16.55 -3.87 21.59
C SER A 89 -15.63 -4.20 20.42
N MET A 90 -16.18 -4.50 19.24
CA MET A 90 -15.38 -4.72 18.03
C MET A 90 -14.78 -3.43 17.50
N ALA A 91 -15.47 -2.29 17.66
CA ALA A 91 -14.91 -0.98 17.33
C ALA A 91 -13.66 -0.69 18.19
N THR A 92 -13.73 -0.97 19.49
CA THR A 92 -12.58 -0.82 20.40
C THR A 92 -11.44 -1.78 20.04
N GLN A 93 -11.73 -3.06 19.80
CA GLN A 93 -10.70 -4.03 19.38
C GLN A 93 -10.03 -3.65 18.05
N LEU A 94 -10.80 -3.12 17.09
CA LEU A 94 -10.26 -2.63 15.83
C LEU A 94 -9.26 -1.49 16.07
N LEU A 95 -9.60 -0.54 16.94
CA LEU A 95 -8.71 0.57 17.29
C LEU A 95 -7.48 0.07 18.05
N GLU A 96 -7.65 -0.80 19.06
CA GLU A 96 -6.55 -1.35 19.86
C GLU A 96 -5.56 -2.12 18.98
N ASN A 97 -6.05 -2.95 18.05
CA ASN A 97 -5.22 -3.64 17.06
C ASN A 97 -4.43 -2.69 16.17
N LYS A 98 -4.85 -1.43 16.05
CA LYS A 98 -4.19 -0.35 15.30
C LYS A 98 -3.40 0.61 16.21
N GLY A 99 -3.27 0.31 17.51
CA GLY A 99 -2.63 1.18 18.50
C GLY A 99 -3.38 2.50 18.73
N LEU A 100 -4.68 2.54 18.43
CA LEU A 100 -5.57 3.67 18.60
C LEU A 100 -6.56 3.41 19.73
N PHE A 101 -7.17 4.48 20.24
CA PHE A 101 -8.27 4.41 21.20
C PHE A 101 -9.14 5.66 21.10
N PHE A 102 -10.37 5.59 21.62
CA PHE A 102 -11.23 6.76 21.74
C PHE A 102 -10.78 7.65 22.89
N MET A 103 -10.56 8.94 22.61
CA MET A 103 -10.35 9.95 23.63
C MET A 103 -11.48 10.99 23.57
N PRO A 104 -12.25 11.16 24.64
CA PRO A 104 -13.15 12.31 24.76
C PRO A 104 -12.37 13.62 24.61
N VAL A 105 -12.86 14.54 23.78
CA VAL A 105 -12.18 15.82 23.50
C VAL A 105 -11.89 16.61 24.79
N ALA A 106 -12.79 16.55 25.77
CA ALA A 106 -12.61 17.17 27.08
C ALA A 106 -11.37 16.68 27.85
N LEU A 107 -10.89 15.46 27.56
CA LEU A 107 -9.66 14.91 28.15
C LEU A 107 -8.41 15.23 27.31
N ALA A 108 -8.56 15.59 26.04
CA ALA A 108 -7.45 15.93 25.17
C ALA A 108 -6.86 17.32 25.51
N GLU A 109 -7.68 18.27 25.98
CA GLU A 109 -7.25 19.61 26.37
C GLU A 109 -6.24 19.61 27.54
N GLY A 110 -6.28 18.59 28.40
CA GLY A 110 -5.36 18.43 29.53
C GLY A 110 -3.94 17.97 29.15
N MET A 111 -3.72 17.55 27.91
CA MET A 111 -2.43 16.99 27.46
C MET A 111 -1.42 18.05 26.97
N HIS A 112 -1.84 19.31 26.82
CA HIS A 112 -0.94 20.39 26.39
C HIS A 112 -0.12 21.03 27.53
N ASN A 113 -0.30 20.62 28.78
CA ASN A 113 0.26 21.30 29.96
C ASN A 113 1.38 20.55 30.68
N HIS A 114 2.18 19.73 29.97
CA HIS A 114 3.40 19.16 30.54
C HIS A 114 4.58 19.39 29.60
N GLU A 115 5.12 20.62 29.65
CA GLU A 115 6.53 20.94 29.37
C GLU A 115 7.23 21.27 30.71
#